data_AF-A0A1J0VWZ8-F1
#
_entry.id   AF-A0A1J0VWZ8-F1
#
_cell.length_a   1.000
_cell.length_b   1.000
_cell.length_c   1.000
_cell.angle_alpha   90.00
_cell.angle_beta   90.00
_cell.angle_gamma   90.00
#
_symmetry.space_group_name_H-M   'P 1'
#
loop_
_entity.id
_entity.type
_entity.pdbx_description
1 polymer ?
#
loop_
_entity_poly.entity_id
_entity_poly.type
_entity_poly.pdbx_seq_one_letter_code
_entity_poly.pdbx_strand_id
1 'polypeptide(L)'
;MEIWRRRAAMKPRGTDPVHFLRAVAGGWFLVMLALCVAAASEPSFHDGGVIVGAAKLVLGLVVLGLLPAGYVLAHERAVARGKRTAVYDSVPVPPIAPPALRYPPPLPPPPPPPLPGRLQMPWNRLVQAWNVITELQRQGWVDPNSVRGLPSSMARLHQLAVADGMTDHLGGRQSGAVEQQINRLADLLVALADEAVEHQAAISAGDYTPATLAAAAERLAADRAAYRELMELSGAWKALDKESRG
;
A
#
# COMPACT_ATOMS: atom_id res chain seq x y z
N MET A 1 13.04 10.39 55.43
CA MET A 1 11.89 9.73 54.76
C MET A 1 12.34 9.18 53.41
N GLU A 2 13.00 8.04 53.45
CA GLU A 2 13.80 7.42 52.36
C GLU A 2 13.05 6.38 51.52
N ILE A 3 11.71 6.37 51.55
CA ILE A 3 10.91 5.27 50.96
C ILE A 3 10.65 5.47 49.45
N TRP A 4 10.95 6.64 48.89
CA TRP A 4 10.65 6.96 47.48
C TRP A 4 11.77 6.68 46.46
N ARG A 5 12.96 6.23 46.89
CA ARG A 5 14.11 6.00 45.96
C ARG A 5 14.24 4.59 45.37
N ARG A 6 13.37 3.63 45.69
CA ARG A 6 13.49 2.22 45.23
C ARG A 6 12.43 1.74 44.22
N ARG A 7 11.88 2.63 43.38
CA ARG A 7 11.01 2.23 42.24
C ARG A 7 11.59 2.59 40.86
N ALA A 8 12.91 2.58 40.72
CA ALA A 8 13.59 2.86 39.45
C ALA A 8 14.55 1.74 39.06
N ALA A 9 14.11 0.48 38.99
CA ALA A 9 14.90 -0.60 38.39
C ALA A 9 14.10 -1.88 38.10
N MET A 10 13.00 -1.78 37.36
CA MET A 10 12.59 -2.89 36.50
C MET A 10 12.21 -2.30 35.15
N LYS A 11 13.22 -1.91 34.38
CA LYS A 11 13.06 -1.86 32.93
C LYS A 11 12.67 -3.28 32.53
N PRO A 12 11.49 -3.54 31.94
CA PRO A 12 11.29 -4.82 31.29
C PRO A 12 12.47 -4.99 30.34
N ARG A 13 13.15 -6.14 30.39
CA ARG A 13 14.03 -6.59 29.31
C ARG A 13 13.13 -6.69 28.09
N GLY A 14 12.94 -5.56 27.41
CA GLY A 14 12.24 -5.50 26.15
C GLY A 14 13.04 -6.38 25.22
N THR A 15 12.50 -7.56 24.93
CA THR A 15 12.89 -8.31 23.75
C THR A 15 12.93 -7.31 22.61
N ASP A 16 14.11 -7.08 22.05
CA ASP A 16 14.26 -6.11 20.98
C ASP A 16 13.17 -6.40 19.94
N PRO A 17 12.41 -5.39 19.50
CA PRO A 17 11.28 -5.58 18.59
C PRO A 17 11.69 -6.31 17.29
N VAL A 18 12.98 -6.27 16.96
CA VAL A 18 13.62 -6.99 15.88
C VAL A 18 13.59 -8.51 16.08
N HIS A 19 13.80 -9.02 17.30
CA HIS A 19 13.74 -10.46 17.60
C HIS A 19 12.31 -10.99 17.52
N PHE A 20 11.33 -10.21 18.01
CA PHE A 20 9.91 -10.56 17.87
C PHE A 20 9.50 -10.62 16.39
N LEU A 21 9.88 -9.62 15.60
CA LEU A 21 9.59 -9.60 14.16
C LEU A 21 10.25 -10.76 13.41
N ARG A 22 11.49 -11.13 13.77
CA ARG A 22 12.19 -12.31 13.22
C ARG A 22 11.47 -13.61 13.58
N ALA A 23 10.98 -13.75 14.81
CA ALA A 23 10.23 -14.93 15.23
C ALA A 23 8.90 -15.06 14.47
N VAL A 24 8.17 -13.96 14.29
CA VAL A 24 6.91 -13.93 13.52
C VAL A 24 7.15 -14.26 12.05
N ALA A 25 8.18 -13.66 11.44
CA ALA A 25 8.53 -13.93 10.04
C ALA A 25 8.99 -15.39 9.83
N GLY A 26 9.79 -15.94 10.74
CA GLY A 26 10.23 -17.34 10.71
C GLY A 26 9.07 -18.31 10.88
N GLY A 27 8.15 -18.02 11.81
CA GLY A 27 6.94 -18.81 12.02
C GLY A 27 6.04 -18.82 10.77
N TRP A 28 5.81 -17.66 10.16
CA TRP A 28 5.04 -17.55 8.92
C TRP A 28 5.67 -18.32 7.76
N PHE A 29 7.00 -18.25 7.62
CA PHE A 29 7.72 -19.01 6.60
C PHE A 29 7.55 -20.53 6.79
N LEU A 30 7.60 -21.03 8.01
CA LEU A 30 7.39 -22.45 8.31
C LEU A 30 5.95 -22.90 8.01
N VAL A 31 4.95 -22.08 8.33
CA VAL A 31 3.54 -22.36 7.99
C VAL A 31 3.36 -22.46 6.48
N MET A 32 3.94 -21.54 5.72
CA MET A 32 3.91 -21.54 4.26
C MET A 32 4.62 -22.76 3.66
N LEU A 33 5.76 -23.15 4.23
CA LEU A 33 6.49 -24.36 3.84
C LEU A 33 5.65 -25.63 4.07
N ALA A 34 4.99 -25.73 5.22
CA ALA A 34 4.14 -26.88 5.56
C ALA A 34 2.94 -27.00 4.61
N LEU A 35 2.30 -25.88 4.27
CA LEU A 35 1.23 -25.81 3.27
C LEU A 35 1.70 -26.29 1.88
N CYS A 36 2.92 -25.93 1.45
CA CYS A 36 3.50 -26.45 0.21
C CYS A 36 3.67 -27.97 0.23
N VAL A 37 4.17 -28.53 1.34
CA VAL A 37 4.39 -29.98 1.46
C VAL A 37 3.05 -30.74 1.45
N ALA A 38 2.04 -30.22 2.16
CA ALA A 38 0.70 -30.80 2.18
C ALA A 38 0.06 -30.80 0.78
N ALA A 39 0.14 -29.68 0.06
CA ALA A 39 -0.37 -29.56 -1.31
C ALA A 39 0.36 -30.48 -2.31
N ALA A 40 1.64 -30.77 -2.07
CA ALA A 40 2.41 -31.69 -2.92
C ALA A 40 2.10 -33.17 -2.64
N SER A 41 1.47 -33.49 -1.51
CA SER A 41 1.23 -34.87 -1.06
C SER A 41 -0.11 -35.47 -1.48
N GLU A 42 -1.02 -34.69 -2.07
CA GLU A 42 -2.33 -35.21 -2.50
C GLU A 42 -2.22 -36.03 -3.79
N PRO A 43 -2.51 -37.36 -3.77
CA PRO A 43 -2.22 -38.26 -4.88
C PRO A 43 -3.28 -38.28 -6.00
N SER A 44 -4.26 -37.39 -5.99
CA SER A 44 -5.42 -37.42 -6.89
C SER A 44 -5.32 -36.39 -8.01
N PHE A 45 -4.37 -36.55 -8.95
CA PHE A 45 -4.29 -35.68 -10.13
C PHE A 45 -3.80 -36.42 -11.39
N HIS A 46 -4.73 -37.08 -12.08
CA HIS A 46 -4.61 -37.45 -13.49
C HIS A 46 -5.52 -36.54 -14.30
N ASP A 47 -4.96 -35.48 -14.89
CA ASP A 47 -5.25 -35.02 -16.27
C ASP A 47 -4.60 -33.65 -16.55
N GLY A 48 -3.64 -33.64 -17.48
CA GLY A 48 -3.30 -32.63 -18.50
C GLY A 48 -3.07 -31.14 -18.18
N GLY A 49 -3.62 -30.55 -17.12
CA GLY A 49 -3.63 -29.09 -16.89
C GLY A 49 -2.58 -28.56 -15.90
N VAL A 50 -1.75 -29.43 -15.34
CA VAL A 50 -1.15 -29.23 -14.01
C VAL A 50 0.12 -28.36 -13.99
N ILE A 51 0.87 -28.25 -15.09
CA ILE A 51 2.18 -27.55 -15.09
C ILE A 51 1.99 -26.03 -14.82
N VAL A 52 0.87 -25.45 -15.27
CA VAL A 52 0.60 -24.02 -15.11
C VAL A 52 0.05 -23.68 -13.71
N GLY A 53 -0.67 -24.60 -13.07
CA GLY A 53 -1.25 -24.40 -11.72
C GLY A 53 -0.20 -24.45 -10.61
N ALA A 54 0.67 -25.47 -10.65
CA ALA A 54 1.76 -25.62 -9.69
C ALA A 54 2.79 -24.49 -9.80
N ALA A 55 3.11 -24.04 -11.02
CA ALA A 55 4.01 -22.91 -11.24
C ALA A 55 3.45 -21.58 -10.68
N LYS A 56 2.13 -21.34 -10.78
CA LYS A 56 1.48 -20.14 -10.22
C LYS A 56 1.45 -20.13 -8.70
N LEU A 57 1.22 -21.28 -8.06
CA LEU A 57 1.28 -21.41 -6.60
C LEU A 57 2.71 -21.19 -6.08
N VAL A 58 3.71 -21.79 -6.72
CA VAL A 58 5.12 -21.58 -6.36
C VAL A 58 5.55 -20.13 -6.57
N LEU A 59 5.15 -19.50 -7.68
CA LEU A 59 5.48 -18.09 -7.95
C LEU A 59 4.80 -17.15 -6.94
N GLY A 60 3.54 -17.39 -6.59
CA GLY A 60 2.81 -16.61 -5.58
C GLY A 60 3.44 -16.74 -4.19
N LEU A 61 3.87 -17.95 -3.81
CA LEU A 61 4.52 -18.21 -2.52
C LEU A 61 5.94 -17.65 -2.44
N VAL A 62 6.72 -17.71 -3.52
CA VAL A 62 8.07 -17.12 -3.58
C VAL A 62 7.99 -15.60 -3.47
N VAL A 63 7.00 -14.97 -4.12
CA VAL A 63 6.78 -13.52 -4.04
C VAL A 63 6.31 -13.10 -2.64
N LEU A 64 5.34 -13.80 -2.04
CA LEU A 64 4.87 -13.47 -0.68
C LEU A 64 5.91 -13.79 0.42
N GLY A 65 6.73 -14.83 0.23
CA GLY A 65 7.71 -15.27 1.23
C GLY A 65 9.02 -14.47 1.24
N LEU A 66 9.46 -13.95 0.10
CA LEU A 66 10.74 -13.20 0.01
C LEU A 66 10.58 -11.69 0.28
N LEU A 67 9.38 -11.14 0.13
CA LEU A 67 9.10 -9.72 0.38
C LEU A 67 9.41 -9.28 1.83
N PRO A 68 9.02 -10.04 2.88
CA PRO A 68 9.37 -9.70 4.26
C PRO A 68 10.88 -9.76 4.54
N ALA A 69 11.58 -10.75 3.96
CA ALA A 69 13.02 -10.91 4.13
C ALA A 69 13.80 -9.77 3.47
N GLY A 70 13.38 -9.35 2.26
CA GLY A 70 13.96 -8.19 1.56
C GLY A 70 13.75 -6.88 2.32
N TYR A 71 12.58 -6.70 2.95
CA TYR A 71 12.27 -5.52 3.76
C TYR A 71 13.16 -5.41 5.01
N VAL A 72 13.39 -6.51 5.73
CA VAL A 72 14.28 -6.53 6.92
C VAL A 72 15.72 -6.19 6.52
N LEU A 73 16.21 -6.73 5.41
CA LEU A 73 17.57 -6.47 4.92
C LEU A 73 17.76 -5.01 4.43
N ALA A 74 16.74 -4.43 3.80
CA ALA A 74 16.76 -3.03 3.38
C ALA A 74 16.74 -2.07 4.59
N HIS A 75 15.95 -2.40 5.62
CA HIS A 75 15.88 -1.63 6.86
C HIS A 75 17.21 -1.65 7.63
N GLU A 76 17.88 -2.80 7.74
CA GLU A 76 19.20 -2.89 8.39
C GLU A 76 20.28 -2.06 7.65
N ARG A 77 20.23 -2.03 6.31
CA ARG A 77 21.15 -1.18 5.50
C ARG A 77 20.88 0.31 5.69
N ALA A 78 19.63 0.73 5.87
CA ALA A 78 19.28 2.13 6.11
C ALA A 78 19.77 2.61 7.50
N VAL A 79 19.59 1.78 8.54
CA VAL A 79 20.07 2.08 9.90
C VAL A 79 21.61 2.11 9.97
N ALA A 80 22.29 1.23 9.23
CA ALA A 80 23.76 1.23 9.16
C ALA A 80 24.32 2.50 8.49
N ARG A 81 23.60 3.10 7.52
CA ARG A 81 23.99 4.38 6.90
C ARG A 81 23.73 5.58 7.82
N GLY A 82 22.66 5.56 8.61
CA GLY A 82 22.34 6.64 9.56
C GLY A 82 23.31 6.76 10.75
N LYS A 83 24.03 5.69 11.10
CA LYS A 83 25.05 5.73 12.18
C LYS A 83 26.41 6.26 11.75
N ARG A 84 26.68 6.43 10.44
CA ARG A 84 27.97 6.95 9.94
C ARG A 84 28.10 8.48 9.99
N THR A 85 27.03 9.22 10.29
CA THR A 85 27.05 10.68 10.38
C THR A 85 27.16 11.21 11.81
N ALA A 86 27.25 10.34 12.82
CA ALA A 86 27.35 10.73 14.23
C ALA A 86 28.78 10.61 14.81
N VAL A 87 29.80 10.83 13.96
CA VAL A 87 31.21 10.94 14.37
C VAL A 87 31.78 12.18 13.68
N TYR A 88 31.44 13.36 14.20
CA TYR A 88 32.31 14.53 14.04
C TYR A 88 32.76 14.96 15.43
N ASP A 89 34.06 14.75 15.61
CA ASP A 89 34.94 15.15 16.69
C ASP A 89 34.60 16.53 17.27
N SER A 90 34.44 16.56 18.58
CA SER A 90 34.43 17.78 19.38
C SER A 90 35.87 18.25 19.63
N VAL A 91 36.35 19.20 18.83
CA VAL A 91 37.55 20.00 19.16
C VAL A 91 37.08 21.26 19.91
N PRO A 92 37.58 21.54 21.12
CA PRO A 92 37.21 22.75 21.84
C PRO A 92 37.94 23.96 21.24
N VAL A 93 37.25 24.69 20.36
CA VAL A 93 37.70 26.01 19.87
C VAL A 93 37.10 27.08 20.81
N PRO A 94 37.90 28.00 21.36
CA PRO A 94 37.38 29.07 22.21
C PRO A 94 36.45 30.01 21.42
N PRO A 95 35.39 30.55 22.04
CA PRO A 95 34.36 31.32 21.34
C PRO A 95 34.90 32.68 20.90
N ILE A 96 35.21 32.81 19.61
CA ILE A 96 35.31 34.12 18.96
C ILE A 96 33.88 34.50 18.60
N ALA A 97 33.32 35.49 19.31
CA ALA A 97 31.98 36.02 19.01
C ALA A 97 31.96 36.59 17.58
N PRO A 98 31.23 36.00 16.63
CA PRO A 98 31.12 36.57 15.30
C PRO A 98 30.26 37.86 15.38
N PRO A 99 30.59 38.91 14.61
CA PRO A 99 29.74 40.09 14.51
C PRO A 99 28.34 39.66 14.05
N ALA A 100 27.31 40.25 14.66
CA ALA A 100 25.91 39.91 14.42
C ALA A 100 25.52 40.18 12.96
N LEU A 101 25.73 39.18 12.10
CA LEU A 101 25.11 39.13 10.78
C LEU A 101 23.61 39.04 11.02
N ARG A 102 22.90 40.15 10.80
CA ARG A 102 21.44 40.14 10.67
C ARG A 102 21.12 39.27 9.47
N TYR A 103 20.83 37.99 9.73
CA TYR A 103 20.28 37.13 8.70
C TYR A 103 18.99 37.79 8.21
N PRO A 104 18.83 38.01 6.89
CA PRO A 104 17.52 38.35 6.37
C PRO A 104 16.55 37.26 6.84
N PRO A 105 15.30 37.62 7.19
CA PRO A 105 14.32 36.63 7.59
C PRO A 105 14.27 35.53 6.52
N PRO A 106 14.26 34.24 6.90
CA PRO A 106 14.18 33.16 5.94
C PRO A 106 12.99 33.42 5.03
N LEU A 107 13.26 33.47 3.71
CA LEU A 107 12.22 33.61 2.70
C LEU A 107 11.16 32.53 2.97
N PRO A 108 9.86 32.84 2.86
CA PRO A 108 8.83 31.84 2.97
C PRO A 108 9.11 30.73 1.97
N PRO A 109 8.92 29.44 2.34
CA PRO A 109 9.16 28.34 1.42
C PRO A 109 8.30 28.55 0.16
N PRO A 110 8.85 28.29 -1.03
CA PRO A 110 8.07 28.38 -2.26
C PRO A 110 6.83 27.48 -2.16
N PRO A 111 5.68 27.90 -2.72
CA PRO A 111 4.49 27.08 -2.71
C PRO A 111 4.79 25.73 -3.39
N PRO A 112 4.18 24.64 -2.90
CA PRO A 112 4.38 23.33 -3.51
C PRO A 112 3.98 23.38 -5.00
N PRO A 113 4.69 22.65 -5.87
CA PRO A 113 4.38 22.63 -7.29
C PRO A 113 2.94 22.13 -7.49
N PRO A 114 2.14 22.77 -8.36
CA PRO A 114 0.80 22.28 -8.68
C PRO A 114 0.88 20.94 -9.41
N LEU A 115 -0.16 20.11 -9.25
CA LEU A 115 -0.29 18.88 -10.02
C LEU A 115 -0.43 19.19 -11.51
N PRO A 116 0.20 18.38 -12.40
CA PRO A 116 0.04 18.54 -13.83
C PRO A 116 -1.42 18.40 -14.24
N GLY A 117 -1.87 19.22 -15.19
CA GLY A 117 -3.29 19.37 -15.55
C GLY A 117 -4.02 18.05 -15.83
N ARG A 118 -3.37 17.10 -16.51
CA ARG A 118 -3.93 15.77 -16.81
C ARG A 118 -4.31 14.96 -15.56
N LEU A 119 -3.55 15.12 -14.47
CA LEU A 119 -3.74 14.35 -13.24
C LEU A 119 -4.73 15.02 -12.28
N GLN A 120 -5.13 16.27 -12.51
CA GLN A 120 -6.04 17.00 -11.62
C GLN A 120 -7.39 16.30 -11.49
N MET A 121 -7.99 15.88 -12.61
CA MET A 121 -9.30 15.22 -12.58
C MET A 121 -9.25 13.84 -11.89
N PRO A 122 -8.34 12.91 -12.26
CA PRO A 122 -8.15 11.65 -11.52
C PRO A 122 -7.88 11.86 -10.03
N TRP A 123 -7.05 12.84 -9.70
CA TRP A 123 -6.70 13.16 -8.32
C TRP A 123 -7.90 13.66 -7.53
N ASN A 124 -8.70 14.56 -8.11
CA ASN A 124 -9.92 15.06 -7.47
C ASN A 124 -10.92 13.93 -7.20
N ARG A 125 -11.09 12.99 -8.15
CA ARG A 125 -11.94 11.81 -7.96
C ARG A 125 -11.44 10.95 -6.80
N LEU A 126 -10.12 10.72 -6.71
CA LEU A 126 -9.51 9.98 -5.60
C LEU A 126 -9.77 10.66 -4.24
N VAL A 127 -9.58 11.98 -4.16
CA VAL A 127 -9.82 12.77 -2.93
C VAL A 127 -11.30 12.71 -2.53
N GLN A 128 -12.22 12.83 -3.49
CA GLN A 128 -13.66 12.70 -3.23
C GLN A 128 -14.02 11.32 -2.68
N ALA A 129 -13.51 10.25 -3.30
CA ALA A 129 -13.73 8.89 -2.82
C ALA A 129 -13.17 8.70 -1.40
N TRP A 130 -11.98 9.23 -1.12
CA TRP A 130 -11.40 9.20 0.22
C TRP A 130 -12.27 9.93 1.25
N ASN A 131 -12.81 11.10 0.93
CA ASN A 131 -13.69 11.84 1.84
C ASN A 131 -14.93 11.03 2.23
N VAL A 132 -15.55 10.34 1.26
CA VAL A 132 -16.67 9.43 1.53
C VAL A 132 -16.26 8.30 2.47
N ILE A 133 -15.12 7.65 2.22
CA ILE A 133 -14.59 6.59 3.07
C ILE A 133 -14.28 7.08 4.48
N THR A 134 -13.73 8.28 4.66
CA THR A 134 -13.48 8.81 6.01
C THR A 134 -14.76 9.04 6.80
N GLU A 135 -15.84 9.45 6.13
CA GLU A 135 -17.14 9.64 6.79
C GLU A 135 -17.78 8.28 7.12
N LEU A 136 -17.71 7.29 6.21
CA LEU A 136 -18.17 5.93 6.48
C LEU A 136 -17.37 5.27 7.62
N GLN A 137 -16.06 5.47 7.66
CA GLN A 137 -15.19 5.01 8.75
C GLN A 137 -15.59 5.66 10.08
N ARG A 138 -15.89 6.97 10.10
CA ARG A 138 -16.32 7.69 11.30
C ARG A 138 -17.64 7.13 11.85
N GLN A 139 -18.51 6.66 10.98
CA GLN A 139 -19.78 6.01 11.32
C GLN A 139 -19.61 4.51 11.66
N GLY A 140 -18.41 3.96 11.55
CA GLY A 140 -18.08 2.56 11.85
C GLY A 140 -18.25 1.60 10.69
N TRP A 141 -18.85 2.02 9.57
CA TRP A 141 -19.15 1.16 8.41
C TRP A 141 -17.95 0.53 7.73
N VAL A 142 -16.78 1.16 7.88
CA VAL A 142 -15.51 0.71 7.30
C VAL A 142 -14.54 0.40 8.45
N ASP A 143 -13.87 -0.75 8.37
CA ASP A 143 -12.85 -1.12 9.35
C ASP A 143 -11.67 -0.12 9.33
N PRO A 144 -11.35 0.53 10.48
CA PRO A 144 -10.27 1.50 10.56
C PRO A 144 -8.89 0.90 10.29
N ASN A 145 -8.69 -0.40 10.51
CA ASN A 145 -7.40 -1.05 10.24
C ASN A 145 -7.16 -1.22 8.74
N SER A 146 -8.22 -1.52 7.99
CA SER A 146 -8.20 -1.64 6.53
C SER A 146 -7.70 -0.34 5.87
N VAL A 147 -8.08 0.84 6.37
CA VAL A 147 -7.75 2.12 5.71
C VAL A 147 -6.51 2.84 6.26
N ARG A 148 -5.81 2.27 7.24
CA ARG A 148 -4.72 2.95 7.96
C ARG A 148 -3.55 3.41 7.08
N GLY A 149 -3.26 2.66 6.01
CA GLY A 149 -2.13 2.95 5.09
C GLY A 149 -2.48 3.86 3.91
N LEU A 150 -3.76 4.20 3.71
CA LEU A 150 -4.23 4.98 2.57
C LEU A 150 -3.65 6.41 2.54
N PRO A 151 -3.65 7.18 3.65
CA PRO A 151 -3.11 8.55 3.64
C PRO A 151 -1.64 8.61 3.19
N SER A 152 -0.80 7.70 3.66
CA SER A 152 0.61 7.62 3.25
C SER A 152 0.76 7.24 1.79
N SER A 153 -0.10 6.33 1.30
CA SER A 153 -0.10 5.92 -0.11
C SER A 153 -0.53 7.06 -1.03
N MET A 154 -1.57 7.81 -0.64
CA MET A 154 -1.99 9.02 -1.36
C MET A 154 -0.89 10.07 -1.37
N ALA A 155 -0.27 10.38 -0.22
CA ALA A 155 0.83 11.35 -0.15
C ALA A 155 2.00 10.97 -1.07
N ARG A 156 2.34 9.67 -1.13
CA ARG A 156 3.35 9.15 -2.05
C ARG A 156 2.94 9.30 -3.52
N LEU A 157 1.69 8.97 -3.87
CA LEU A 157 1.19 9.14 -5.23
C LEU A 157 1.17 10.61 -5.66
N HIS A 158 0.82 11.52 -4.75
CA HIS A 158 0.89 12.96 -5.02
C HIS A 158 2.32 13.41 -5.36
N GLN A 159 3.30 12.97 -4.57
CA GLN A 159 4.71 13.29 -4.82
C GLN A 159 5.20 12.72 -6.16
N LEU A 160 4.79 11.49 -6.50
CA LEU A 160 5.10 10.90 -7.80
C LEU A 160 4.44 11.64 -8.96
N ALA A 161 3.19 12.07 -8.80
CA ALA A 161 2.46 12.87 -9.79
C ALA A 161 3.12 14.24 -10.04
N VAL A 162 3.59 14.89 -8.98
CA VAL A 162 4.36 16.14 -9.09
C VAL A 162 5.69 15.89 -9.81
N ALA A 163 6.41 14.82 -9.46
CA ALA A 163 7.68 14.47 -10.11
C ALA A 163 7.49 14.15 -11.60
N ASP A 164 6.43 13.42 -11.97
CA ASP A 164 6.07 13.11 -13.35
C ASP A 164 5.75 14.40 -14.14
N GLY A 165 5.02 15.34 -13.52
CA GLY A 165 4.80 16.67 -14.09
C GLY A 165 6.09 17.45 -14.32
N MET A 166 7.05 17.38 -13.39
CA MET A 166 8.37 18.01 -13.57
C MET A 166 9.15 17.39 -14.73
N THR A 167 9.11 16.08 -14.90
CA THR A 167 9.78 15.41 -16.02
C THR A 167 9.21 15.82 -17.38
N ASP A 168 7.91 16.11 -17.45
CA ASP A 168 7.28 16.61 -18.68
C ASP A 168 7.83 17.98 -19.10
N HIS A 169 8.03 18.88 -18.13
CA HIS A 169 8.58 20.22 -18.38
C HIS A 169 10.03 20.17 -18.88
N LEU A 170 10.74 19.07 -18.58
CA LEU A 170 12.10 18.83 -19.05
C LEU A 170 12.16 18.08 -20.39
N GLY A 171 11.01 17.87 -21.06
CA GLY A 171 10.93 17.14 -22.33
C GLY A 171 11.04 15.62 -22.18
N GLY A 172 10.87 15.10 -20.96
CA GLY A 172 10.84 13.66 -20.69
C GLY A 172 9.60 12.98 -21.27
N ARG A 173 9.70 11.65 -21.45
CA ARG A 173 8.54 10.83 -21.86
C ARG A 173 7.62 10.60 -20.66
N GLN A 174 6.37 10.99 -20.82
CA GLN A 174 5.32 10.87 -19.82
C GLN A 174 5.07 9.41 -19.45
N SER A 175 4.89 9.11 -18.16
CA SER A 175 4.54 7.76 -17.71
C SER A 175 3.07 7.68 -17.29
N GLY A 176 2.26 6.97 -18.07
CA GLY A 176 0.86 6.69 -17.72
C GLY A 176 0.68 5.83 -16.47
N ALA A 177 1.76 5.32 -15.86
CA ALA A 177 1.70 4.45 -14.70
C ALA A 177 1.15 5.17 -13.45
N VAL A 178 1.51 6.44 -13.23
CA VAL A 178 1.03 7.21 -12.06
C VAL A 178 -0.46 7.45 -12.16
N GLU A 179 -0.93 7.86 -13.33
CA GLU A 179 -2.36 8.04 -13.62
C GLU A 179 -3.14 6.74 -13.41
N GLN A 180 -2.63 5.61 -13.90
CA GLN A 180 -3.23 4.30 -13.69
C GLN A 180 -3.29 3.93 -12.20
N GLN A 181 -2.25 4.22 -11.42
CA GLN A 181 -2.25 3.95 -9.99
C GLN A 181 -3.29 4.81 -9.23
N ILE A 182 -3.40 6.09 -9.58
CA ILE A 182 -4.40 7.00 -9.02
C ILE A 182 -5.81 6.48 -9.33
N ASN A 183 -6.08 6.13 -10.59
CA ASN A 183 -7.39 5.60 -11.01
C ASN A 183 -7.72 4.27 -10.32
N ARG A 184 -6.76 3.34 -10.22
CA ARG A 184 -6.97 2.06 -9.54
C ARG A 184 -7.28 2.24 -8.06
N LEU A 185 -6.59 3.18 -7.40
CA LEU A 185 -6.86 3.48 -6.00
C LEU A 185 -8.24 4.12 -5.82
N ALA A 186 -8.62 5.04 -6.71
CA ALA A 186 -9.94 5.66 -6.68
C ALA A 186 -11.05 4.62 -6.87
N ASP A 187 -10.92 3.71 -7.84
CA ASP A 187 -11.89 2.63 -8.06
C ASP A 187 -11.99 1.70 -6.85
N LEU A 188 -10.86 1.38 -6.19
CA LEU A 188 -10.86 0.56 -4.98
C LEU A 188 -11.61 1.24 -3.82
N LEU A 189 -11.43 2.56 -3.65
CA LEU A 189 -12.18 3.30 -2.63
C LEU A 189 -13.68 3.38 -2.94
N VAL A 190 -14.06 3.46 -4.22
CA VAL A 190 -15.46 3.40 -4.62
C VAL A 190 -16.05 2.02 -4.32
N ALA A 191 -15.34 0.94 -4.65
CA ALA A 191 -15.78 -0.42 -4.33
C ALA A 191 -15.95 -0.64 -2.82
N LEU A 192 -15.05 -0.07 -2.01
CA LEU A 192 -15.17 -0.11 -0.54
C LEU A 192 -16.39 0.66 -0.04
N ALA A 193 -16.70 1.80 -0.65
CA ALA A 193 -17.89 2.57 -0.29
C ALA A 193 -19.17 1.80 -0.65
N ASP A 194 -19.18 1.12 -1.79
CA ASP A 194 -20.31 0.30 -2.25
C ASP A 194 -20.55 -0.88 -1.29
N GLU A 195 -19.48 -1.60 -0.91
CA GLU A 195 -19.55 -2.68 0.09
C GLU A 195 -20.10 -2.19 1.44
N ALA A 196 -19.65 -1.02 1.91
CA ALA A 196 -20.15 -0.42 3.14
C ALA A 196 -21.66 -0.09 3.07
N VAL A 197 -22.13 0.42 1.92
CA VAL A 197 -23.55 0.72 1.69
C VAL A 197 -24.38 -0.58 1.64
N GLU A 198 -23.87 -1.63 1.01
CA GLU A 198 -24.55 -2.94 0.99
C GLU A 198 -24.68 -3.54 2.39
N HIS A 199 -23.61 -3.50 3.20
CA HIS A 199 -23.68 -3.94 4.59
C HIS A 199 -24.66 -3.10 5.42
N GLN A 200 -24.74 -1.80 5.16
CA GLN A 200 -25.74 -0.94 5.80
C GLN A 200 -27.17 -1.35 5.44
N ALA A 201 -27.45 -1.68 4.19
CA ALA A 201 -28.76 -2.17 3.77
C ALA A 201 -29.10 -3.54 4.39
N ALA A 202 -28.09 -4.40 4.55
CA ALA A 202 -28.23 -5.75 5.09
C ALA A 202 -28.47 -5.81 6.60
N ILE A 203 -28.19 -4.75 7.38
CA ILE A 203 -28.35 -4.74 8.85
C ILE A 203 -29.77 -5.01 9.33
N SER A 204 -30.76 -4.81 8.46
CA SER A 204 -32.13 -5.29 8.68
C SER A 204 -32.19 -6.78 9.06
N ALA A 205 -31.16 -7.56 8.72
CA ALA A 205 -31.01 -9.00 8.94
C ALA A 205 -30.17 -9.41 10.17
N GLY A 206 -29.68 -8.46 10.99
CA GLY A 206 -29.16 -8.75 12.33
C GLY A 206 -27.65 -8.99 12.47
N ASP A 207 -26.90 -9.16 11.38
CA ASP A 207 -25.44 -9.36 11.41
C ASP A 207 -24.70 -8.10 10.94
N TYR A 208 -23.88 -7.54 11.84
CA TYR A 208 -23.04 -6.39 11.54
C TYR A 208 -21.61 -6.83 11.24
N THR A 209 -21.17 -6.66 10.00
CA THR A 209 -19.77 -6.84 9.59
C THR A 209 -19.29 -5.57 8.89
N PRO A 210 -18.23 -4.90 9.37
CA PRO A 210 -17.72 -3.71 8.72
C PRO A 210 -17.04 -4.06 7.39
N ALA A 211 -17.18 -3.18 6.39
CA ALA A 211 -16.56 -3.36 5.09
C ALA A 211 -15.03 -3.30 5.18
N THR A 212 -14.35 -4.09 4.34
CA THR A 212 -12.88 -4.19 4.34
C THR A 212 -12.30 -3.98 2.95
N LEU A 213 -11.07 -3.46 2.88
CA LEU A 213 -10.40 -3.28 1.58
C LEU A 213 -10.15 -4.58 0.83
N ALA A 214 -10.00 -5.70 1.55
CA ALA A 214 -9.75 -7.01 0.94
C ALA A 214 -10.98 -7.49 0.17
N ALA A 215 -12.16 -7.47 0.81
CA ALA A 215 -13.42 -7.82 0.17
C ALA A 215 -13.73 -6.89 -1.02
N ALA A 216 -13.51 -5.58 -0.86
CA ALA A 216 -13.70 -4.62 -1.94
C ALA A 216 -12.78 -4.90 -3.14
N ALA A 217 -11.52 -5.29 -2.88
CA ALA A 217 -10.57 -5.64 -3.93
C ALA A 217 -10.97 -6.93 -4.66
N GLU A 218 -11.44 -7.94 -3.93
CA GLU A 218 -11.94 -9.20 -4.51
C GLU A 218 -13.16 -8.95 -5.40
N ARG A 219 -14.12 -8.15 -4.91
CA ARG A 219 -15.31 -7.79 -5.69
C ARG A 219 -14.98 -7.01 -6.94
N LEU A 220 -14.13 -5.99 -6.82
CA LEU A 220 -13.65 -5.22 -7.98
C LEU A 220 -12.92 -6.10 -9.01
N ALA A 221 -12.19 -7.12 -8.56
CA ALA A 221 -11.54 -8.07 -9.45
C ALA A 221 -12.56 -8.97 -10.18
N ALA A 222 -13.61 -9.42 -9.48
CA ALA A 222 -14.72 -10.18 -10.05
C ALA A 222 -15.49 -9.35 -11.09
N ASP A 223 -15.83 -8.09 -10.78
CA ASP A 223 -16.53 -7.20 -11.71
C ASP A 223 -15.72 -6.95 -12.99
N ARG A 224 -14.39 -6.77 -12.85
CA ARG A 224 -13.48 -6.64 -14.00
C ARG A 224 -13.33 -7.92 -14.80
N ALA A 225 -13.50 -9.09 -14.19
CA ALA A 225 -13.54 -10.36 -14.91
C ALA A 225 -14.85 -10.47 -15.71
N ALA A 226 -15.99 -10.24 -15.07
CA ALA A 226 -17.30 -10.26 -15.70
C ALA A 226 -17.40 -9.26 -16.87
N TYR A 227 -16.88 -8.04 -16.71
CA TYR A 227 -16.87 -7.05 -17.78
C TYR A 227 -16.04 -7.50 -19.00
N ARG A 228 -14.90 -8.17 -18.76
CA ARG A 228 -14.08 -8.69 -19.86
C ARG A 228 -14.82 -9.77 -20.65
N GLU A 229 -15.48 -10.69 -19.95
CA GLU A 229 -16.31 -11.73 -20.60
C GLU A 229 -17.45 -11.12 -21.41
N LEU A 230 -18.13 -10.09 -20.89
CA LEU A 230 -19.18 -9.37 -21.63
C LEU A 230 -18.64 -8.68 -22.89
N MET A 231 -17.44 -8.09 -22.81
CA MET A 231 -16.82 -7.45 -23.98
C MET A 231 -16.41 -8.48 -25.04
N GLU A 232 -15.87 -9.63 -24.63
CA GLU A 232 -15.55 -10.74 -25.53
C GLU A 232 -16.80 -11.28 -26.22
N LEU A 233 -17.88 -11.50 -25.47
CA LEU A 233 -19.18 -11.89 -26.02
C LEU A 233 -19.69 -10.83 -27.01
N SER A 234 -19.64 -9.55 -26.65
CA SER A 234 -20.10 -8.46 -27.54
C SER A 234 -19.29 -8.36 -28.83
N GLY A 235 -17.98 -8.66 -28.77
CA GLY A 235 -17.10 -8.72 -29.94
C GLY A 235 -17.43 -9.91 -30.83
N ALA A 236 -17.70 -11.08 -30.24
CA ALA A 236 -18.12 -12.27 -30.96
C ALA A 236 -19.45 -12.06 -31.69
N TRP A 237 -20.43 -11.43 -31.04
CA TRP A 237 -21.71 -11.09 -31.68
C TRP A 237 -21.57 -10.12 -32.86
N LYS A 238 -20.70 -9.11 -32.75
CA LYS A 238 -20.43 -8.18 -33.85
C LYS A 238 -19.73 -8.85 -35.04
N ALA A 239 -18.89 -9.85 -34.78
CA ALA A 239 -18.22 -10.61 -35.84
C ALA A 239 -19.22 -11.49 -36.62
N LEU A 240 -20.13 -12.17 -35.91
CA LEU A 240 -21.19 -13.01 -36.50
C LEU A 240 -22.19 -12.20 -37.35
N ASP A 241 -22.63 -11.02 -36.89
CA ASP A 241 -23.54 -10.15 -37.66
C ASP A 241 -22.88 -9.67 -38.97
N LYS A 242 -21.55 -9.44 -38.96
CA LYS A 242 -20.80 -9.05 -40.16
C LYS A 242 -20.67 -10.18 -41.19
N GLU A 243 -20.52 -11.43 -40.73
CA GLU A 243 -20.44 -12.61 -41.60
C GLU A 243 -21.80 -12.96 -42.23
N SER A 244 -22.91 -12.72 -41.53
CA SER A 244 -24.26 -12.97 -42.04
C SER A 244 -24.74 -12.00 -43.15
N ARG A 245 -24.01 -10.91 -43.40
CA ARG A 245 -24.37 -9.86 -44.38
C ARG A 245 -23.43 -9.80 -45.60
N GLY A 246 -22.43 -10.68 -45.67
CA GLY A 246 -21.53 -10.82 -46.83
C GLY A 246 -21.94 -12.00 -47.70
#